data_AF-A0A928R0T2-F1
#
_entry.id   AF-A0A928R0T2-F1
#
_cell.length_a   1.000
_cell.length_b   1.000
_cell.length_c   1.000
_cell.angle_alpha   90.00
_cell.angle_beta   90.00
_cell.angle_gamma   90.00
#
_symmetry.space_group_name_H-M   'P 1'
#
loop_
_entity.id
_entity.type
_entity.pdbx_description
1 polymer ?
#
loop_
_entity_poly.entity_id
_entity_poly.type
_entity_poly.pdbx_seq_one_letter_code
_entity_poly.pdbx_strand_id
1 'polypeptide(L)'
;MSSRCVCPAASRKSSCAPWSRRRRCASSAASTCWNERKTRIDWNDSLSERSEMEMHCKKLFAALLALCLMMRLLPAGAAAAEGAGFADVDAAAPYAAAVDWAAAQRVTLGVDAAHFAPDAPCTRAQAVTFLWRAAGCPAAPDAPDDADADAEAYYAPALRWAAALQLLPGADDARFAPEEGLTTGLLRAMLAALCGEHCTADADGAVCTRAAAVELLYDARGALAALPAPIETTVAEIMKYGNLELDISVAELLGRGYAYGDVLRVTVAGQTLEMPLGSEYSDVDSGAMLCRAYHDETKDHVSLAINMGDFATALDLAEKTLTEEYPGFRWDWKVPAPLTVTIAMAQRGGYAGQYLVRHLTHSNDRADYPALTDAEFANFRAVAVTGIAPGMLCRSSSPVDPALGRSAFADRALDAAGVRTILNLADNDSSLHLFEGYDASAYSRRDVIARTFGMDPAEDSFKAALAEELEFMAAHPGPYLIHCKEGKDRTGFVCALLECLMGASADEVIGDYMLTYRNFYGVQPGSAAYDAIVRGGITAMLSAHPETDDLYSADLAGWAEDYLRSAGVPDETVAALKLRLSGA
;
A
#
# COMPACT_ATOMS: atom_id res chain seq x y z
N MET A 1 -22.66 -7.68 62.40
CA MET A 1 -23.84 -6.87 62.75
C MET A 1 -23.35 -5.43 62.90
N SER A 2 -23.34 -4.62 61.84
CA SER A 2 -24.48 -3.83 61.28
C SER A 2 -24.83 -2.62 62.18
N SER A 3 -24.88 -1.38 61.68
CA SER A 3 -24.61 -0.85 60.33
C SER A 3 -24.43 0.68 60.35
N ARG A 4 -23.94 1.24 59.22
CA ARG A 4 -23.56 2.65 59.03
C ARG A 4 -24.75 3.59 58.78
N CYS A 5 -24.61 4.84 59.27
CA CYS A 5 -24.74 6.16 58.57
C CYS A 5 -26.05 6.48 57.78
N VAL A 6 -26.36 7.69 57.29
CA VAL A 6 -25.62 8.55 56.32
C VAL A 6 -26.24 9.99 56.20
N CYS A 7 -25.40 10.99 55.90
CA CYS A 7 -25.71 12.34 55.30
C CYS A 7 -26.44 13.43 56.13
N PRO A 8 -26.47 14.70 55.67
CA PRO A 8 -25.32 15.58 55.31
C PRO A 8 -25.53 17.05 55.82
N ALA A 9 -24.63 18.02 55.49
CA ALA A 9 -25.01 19.39 55.05
C ALA A 9 -23.87 20.44 54.98
N ALA A 10 -23.90 21.21 53.88
CA ALA A 10 -23.85 22.69 53.76
C ALA A 10 -22.70 23.58 54.31
N SER A 11 -22.36 24.55 53.47
CA SER A 11 -21.53 25.74 53.68
C SER A 11 -22.09 26.78 54.69
N ARG A 12 -21.21 27.60 55.31
CA ARG A 12 -21.17 29.08 55.10
C ARG A 12 -20.03 29.80 55.86
N LYS A 13 -19.78 31.05 55.45
CA LYS A 13 -18.75 32.00 55.95
C LYS A 13 -19.19 32.75 57.21
N SER A 14 -18.24 33.11 58.09
CA SER A 14 -18.21 34.32 58.96
C SER A 14 -16.92 34.30 59.82
N SER A 15 -15.91 35.15 59.57
CA SER A 15 -15.70 36.51 60.12
C SER A 15 -15.41 36.61 61.63
N CYS A 16 -14.18 37.02 62.01
CA CYS A 16 -13.87 38.20 62.83
C CYS A 16 -12.37 38.34 63.15
N ALA A 17 -11.90 39.58 63.36
CA ALA A 17 -10.51 39.94 63.71
C ALA A 17 -10.36 40.16 65.25
N PRO A 18 -9.19 40.56 65.84
CA PRO A 18 -8.60 41.91 65.63
C PRO A 18 -7.06 42.09 65.77
N TRP A 19 -6.54 43.18 65.16
CA TRP A 19 -5.32 43.97 65.53
C TRP A 19 -3.93 43.26 65.59
N SER A 20 -2.82 43.84 65.13
CA SER A 20 -2.45 45.27 65.14
C SER A 20 -1.44 45.71 64.04
N ARG A 21 -1.31 47.04 63.91
CA ARG A 21 -0.53 47.87 62.96
C ARG A 21 0.93 47.37 62.76
N ARG A 22 1.56 47.42 61.56
CA ARG A 22 1.85 48.61 60.72
C ARG A 22 2.21 48.27 59.25
N ARG A 23 2.06 49.31 58.41
CA ARG A 23 2.57 49.57 57.03
C ARG A 23 4.09 49.25 56.88
N ARG A 24 4.69 49.05 55.68
CA ARG A 24 4.23 49.13 54.27
C ARG A 24 5.17 48.35 53.32
N CYS A 25 4.72 48.18 52.08
CA CYS A 25 5.28 47.45 50.93
C CYS A 25 6.74 47.71 50.50
N ALA A 26 7.19 46.75 49.67
CA ALA A 26 8.13 46.83 48.53
C ALA A 26 9.64 46.80 48.84
N SER A 27 10.29 45.75 48.32
CA SER A 27 11.67 45.36 48.53
C SER A 27 12.67 46.04 47.59
N SER A 28 13.89 46.20 48.09
CA SER A 28 15.08 46.70 47.39
C SER A 28 15.69 45.69 46.41
N ALA A 29 16.53 46.19 45.51
CA ALA A 29 17.32 45.42 44.55
C ALA A 29 18.55 44.73 45.17
N ALA A 30 19.08 43.72 44.45
CA ALA A 30 20.43 43.11 44.55
C ALA A 30 20.83 42.48 45.91
N SER A 31 21.68 41.46 46.05
CA SER A 31 22.19 40.36 45.17
C SER A 31 22.91 39.35 46.12
N THR A 32 23.57 38.24 45.76
CA THR A 32 24.05 37.69 44.48
C THR A 32 24.25 36.17 44.63
N CYS A 33 23.93 35.34 43.63
CA CYS A 33 24.66 34.10 43.36
C CYS A 33 24.49 33.71 41.87
N TRP A 34 25.55 33.20 41.25
CA TRP A 34 25.75 33.18 39.80
C TRP A 34 25.80 31.72 39.32
N ASN A 35 25.00 31.31 38.33
CA ASN A 35 25.21 30.02 37.70
C ASN A 35 24.63 29.92 36.26
N GLU A 36 25.12 28.92 35.54
CA GLU A 36 24.67 28.45 34.22
C GLU A 36 25.05 29.28 32.97
N ARG A 37 26.21 28.95 32.41
CA ARG A 37 26.45 28.89 30.96
C ARG A 37 27.32 27.67 30.64
N LYS A 38 26.71 26.58 30.17
CA LYS A 38 27.41 25.33 29.81
C LYS A 38 27.94 25.38 28.38
N THR A 39 29.27 25.37 28.28
CA THR A 39 30.10 24.61 27.32
C THR A 39 29.61 24.44 25.87
N ARG A 40 30.30 25.16 24.99
CA ARG A 40 30.48 24.84 23.56
C ARG A 40 31.34 23.58 23.43
N ILE A 41 30.85 22.56 22.71
CA ILE A 41 31.68 21.52 22.08
C ILE A 41 31.37 21.58 20.58
N ASP A 42 32.41 21.50 19.78
CA ASP A 42 32.36 21.59 18.32
C ASP A 42 32.37 20.18 17.73
N TRP A 43 31.45 19.92 16.79
CA TRP A 43 31.42 18.73 15.93
C TRP A 43 30.84 19.14 14.58
N ASN A 44 31.65 19.85 13.81
CA ASN A 44 31.49 19.92 12.37
C ASN A 44 32.05 18.64 11.73
N ASP A 45 31.15 17.73 11.35
CA ASP A 45 31.26 16.63 10.38
C ASP A 45 29.95 15.80 10.55
N SER A 46 29.06 15.57 9.59
CA SER A 46 29.05 15.78 8.14
C SER A 46 27.95 16.78 7.68
N LEU A 47 28.21 17.50 6.59
CA LEU A 47 27.28 18.48 5.98
C LEU A 47 26.74 18.08 4.59
N SER A 48 26.97 16.84 4.15
CA SER A 48 26.48 16.34 2.85
C SER A 48 25.00 15.88 2.89
N GLU A 49 24.58 15.15 3.93
CA GLU A 49 23.30 14.41 3.93
C GLU A 49 22.08 15.23 4.41
N ARG A 50 22.27 16.43 4.97
CA ARG A 50 21.14 17.28 5.42
C ARG A 50 20.52 18.11 4.29
N SER A 51 21.15 18.19 3.12
CA SER A 51 20.75 19.12 2.06
C SER A 51 19.57 18.66 1.21
N GLU A 52 19.34 17.36 1.07
CA GLU A 52 18.28 16.80 0.21
C GLU A 52 16.92 16.71 0.91
N MET A 53 16.91 16.37 2.20
CA MET A 53 15.67 16.30 3.00
C MET A 53 15.11 17.70 3.31
N GLU A 54 15.97 18.71 3.48
CA GLU A 54 15.55 20.11 3.66
C GLU A 54 14.95 20.73 2.40
N MET A 55 15.15 20.13 1.22
CA MET A 55 14.63 20.63 -0.06
C MET A 55 13.21 20.11 -0.36
N HIS A 56 12.90 18.87 0.02
CA HIS A 56 11.58 18.27 -0.19
C HIS A 56 10.52 18.83 0.78
N CYS A 57 10.88 19.08 2.05
CA CYS A 57 9.98 19.71 3.01
C CYS A 57 9.55 21.15 2.62
N LYS A 58 10.38 21.89 1.89
CA LYS A 58 10.05 23.25 1.41
C LYS A 58 9.00 23.26 0.30
N LYS A 59 8.85 22.17 -0.47
CA LYS A 59 7.89 22.05 -1.58
C LYS A 59 6.47 21.74 -1.08
N LEU A 60 6.30 20.77 -0.18
CA LEU A 60 5.02 20.53 0.50
C LEU A 60 4.52 21.77 1.26
N PHE A 61 5.42 22.49 1.91
CA PHE A 61 5.08 23.71 2.63
C PHE A 61 4.58 24.84 1.70
N ALA A 62 5.08 24.90 0.45
CA ALA A 62 4.63 25.88 -0.54
C ALA A 62 3.22 25.60 -1.08
N ALA A 63 2.82 24.33 -1.24
CA ALA A 63 1.50 23.95 -1.76
C ALA A 63 0.35 24.32 -0.79
N LEU A 64 0.52 24.03 0.51
CA LEU A 64 -0.42 24.47 1.55
C LEU A 64 -0.46 26.00 1.69
N LEU A 65 0.66 26.67 1.43
CA LEU A 65 0.71 28.13 1.39
C LEU A 65 0.03 28.73 0.15
N ALA A 66 0.06 28.09 -1.01
CA ALA A 66 -0.67 28.51 -2.19
C ALA A 66 -2.19 28.49 -1.96
N LEU A 67 -2.69 27.46 -1.26
CA LEU A 67 -4.09 27.36 -0.84
C LEU A 67 -4.50 28.50 0.11
N CYS A 68 -3.59 28.95 0.98
CA CYS A 68 -3.80 30.14 1.82
C CYS A 68 -3.61 31.47 1.08
N LEU A 69 -2.76 31.53 0.04
CA LEU A 69 -2.46 32.77 -0.72
C LEU A 69 -3.54 33.19 -1.70
N MET A 70 -4.56 32.36 -1.96
CA MET A 70 -5.71 32.74 -2.80
C MET A 70 -6.49 33.98 -2.30
N MET A 71 -6.26 34.43 -1.06
CA MET A 71 -6.75 35.72 -0.57
C MET A 71 -5.79 36.89 -0.90
N ARG A 72 -5.80 37.29 -2.18
CA ARG A 72 -5.44 38.62 -2.74
C ARG A 72 -3.96 39.09 -2.73
N LEU A 73 -3.34 39.10 -3.94
CA LEU A 73 -2.61 40.21 -4.64
C LEU A 73 -1.37 39.76 -5.46
N LEU A 74 -1.25 40.35 -6.66
CA LEU A 74 -0.33 40.16 -7.81
C LEU A 74 1.19 40.41 -7.56
N PRO A 75 2.12 40.15 -8.52
CA PRO A 75 2.10 39.30 -9.74
C PRO A 75 3.31 38.33 -9.87
N ALA A 76 3.42 37.66 -11.03
CA ALA A 76 4.34 36.55 -11.35
C ALA A 76 5.85 36.88 -11.53
N GLY A 77 6.67 35.82 -11.38
CA GLY A 77 8.06 35.73 -11.84
C GLY A 77 8.43 34.25 -12.06
N ALA A 78 8.81 33.88 -13.29
CA ALA A 78 8.78 32.48 -13.77
C ALA A 78 10.09 31.70 -13.60
N ALA A 79 9.97 30.37 -13.50
CA ALA A 79 10.81 29.38 -14.18
C ALA A 79 10.06 28.03 -14.20
N ALA A 80 9.98 27.38 -15.36
CA ALA A 80 9.13 26.19 -15.59
C ALA A 80 9.95 24.89 -15.75
N ALA A 81 9.27 23.76 -15.55
CA ALA A 81 9.56 22.46 -16.15
C ALA A 81 8.20 21.84 -16.53
N GLU A 82 8.09 21.26 -17.73
CA GLU A 82 6.81 20.78 -18.32
C GLU A 82 6.59 19.27 -18.13
N GLY A 83 5.31 18.88 -18.02
CA GLY A 83 4.83 17.48 -18.02
C GLY A 83 4.57 16.91 -16.62
N ALA A 84 3.34 16.54 -16.23
CA ALA A 84 2.05 16.61 -16.91
C ALA A 84 0.96 17.12 -15.94
N GLY A 85 0.29 18.21 -16.31
CA GLY A 85 -0.87 18.75 -15.59
C GLY A 85 -2.18 18.45 -16.34
N PHE A 86 -3.32 18.60 -15.67
CA PHE A 86 -4.63 18.49 -16.32
C PHE A 86 -4.79 19.56 -17.41
N ALA A 87 -5.39 19.21 -18.53
CA ALA A 87 -5.47 20.03 -19.74
C ALA A 87 -6.29 21.33 -19.57
N ASP A 88 -7.12 21.41 -18.53
CA ASP A 88 -7.90 22.60 -18.14
C ASP A 88 -7.26 23.42 -17.01
N VAL A 89 -6.08 23.03 -16.54
CA VAL A 89 -5.28 23.78 -15.57
C VAL A 89 -4.21 24.58 -16.30
N ASP A 90 -4.47 25.87 -16.53
CA ASP A 90 -3.48 26.80 -17.06
C ASP A 90 -2.23 26.80 -16.16
N ALA A 91 -1.06 26.47 -16.71
CA ALA A 91 0.21 26.43 -15.98
C ALA A 91 0.62 27.80 -15.38
N ALA A 92 0.05 28.90 -15.87
CA ALA A 92 0.20 30.23 -15.28
C ALA A 92 -0.80 30.53 -14.15
N ALA A 93 -1.78 29.65 -13.90
CA ALA A 93 -2.75 29.81 -12.82
C ALA A 93 -2.08 29.69 -11.44
N PRO A 94 -2.51 30.47 -10.43
CA PRO A 94 -1.88 30.49 -9.11
C PRO A 94 -2.03 29.17 -8.33
N TYR A 95 -2.84 28.23 -8.83
CA TYR A 95 -3.04 26.89 -8.27
C TYR A 95 -2.34 25.76 -9.03
N ALA A 96 -1.79 25.99 -10.23
CA ALA A 96 -1.27 24.91 -11.09
C ALA A 96 -0.33 23.97 -10.34
N ALA A 97 0.76 24.50 -9.78
CA ALA A 97 1.72 23.71 -9.00
C ALA A 97 1.13 23.01 -7.75
N ALA A 98 0.00 23.46 -7.21
CA ALA A 98 -0.69 22.79 -6.12
C ALA A 98 -1.59 21.64 -6.62
N VAL A 99 -2.18 21.78 -7.81
CA VAL A 99 -2.91 20.70 -8.50
C VAL A 99 -1.94 19.64 -9.00
N ASP A 100 -0.81 20.03 -9.60
CA ASP A 100 0.24 19.12 -10.07
C ASP A 100 0.80 18.30 -8.90
N TRP A 101 1.08 18.94 -7.76
CA TRP A 101 1.47 18.24 -6.53
C TRP A 101 0.37 17.29 -6.02
N ALA A 102 -0.89 17.73 -6.02
CA ALA A 102 -2.01 16.90 -5.56
C ALA A 102 -2.24 15.69 -6.47
N ALA A 103 -1.98 15.79 -7.78
CA ALA A 103 -2.00 14.68 -8.72
C ALA A 103 -0.82 13.73 -8.48
N ALA A 104 0.41 14.26 -8.37
CA ALA A 104 1.62 13.49 -8.11
C ALA A 104 1.60 12.75 -6.75
N GLN A 105 0.79 13.21 -5.78
CA GLN A 105 0.57 12.52 -4.50
C GLN A 105 -0.74 11.73 -4.44
N ARG A 106 -1.46 11.60 -5.56
CA ARG A 106 -2.78 10.95 -5.70
C ARG A 106 -3.84 11.45 -4.71
N VAL A 107 -3.70 12.70 -4.24
CA VAL A 107 -4.72 13.41 -3.47
C VAL A 107 -5.92 13.70 -4.36
N THR A 108 -5.68 14.14 -5.60
CA THR A 108 -6.69 14.24 -6.66
C THR A 108 -6.41 13.26 -7.80
N LEU A 109 -7.46 12.88 -8.54
CA LEU A 109 -7.40 12.11 -9.79
C LEU A 109 -8.05 12.87 -10.96
N GLY A 110 -8.40 14.15 -10.76
CA GLY A 110 -9.26 14.91 -11.67
C GLY A 110 -10.75 14.58 -11.54
N VAL A 111 -11.57 15.24 -12.37
CA VAL A 111 -12.94 14.79 -12.68
C VAL A 111 -12.94 13.72 -13.77
N ASP A 112 -11.90 13.70 -14.60
CA ASP A 112 -11.46 12.59 -15.44
C ASP A 112 -9.93 12.64 -15.59
N ALA A 113 -9.34 11.71 -16.33
CA ALA A 113 -7.88 11.59 -16.49
C ALA A 113 -7.20 12.80 -17.16
N ALA A 114 -7.95 13.68 -17.84
CA ALA A 114 -7.44 14.86 -18.53
C ALA A 114 -7.87 16.19 -17.88
N HIS A 115 -8.89 16.22 -17.03
CA HIS A 115 -9.48 17.46 -16.49
C HIS A 115 -9.55 17.49 -14.96
N PHE A 116 -9.19 18.62 -14.36
CA PHE A 116 -9.34 18.89 -12.93
C PHE A 116 -10.65 19.63 -12.59
N ALA A 117 -11.20 20.36 -13.55
CA ALA A 117 -12.29 21.33 -13.41
C ALA A 117 -12.02 22.42 -12.34
N PRO A 118 -10.96 23.24 -12.47
CA PRO A 118 -10.53 24.20 -11.44
C PRO A 118 -11.55 25.27 -11.09
N ASP A 119 -12.43 25.65 -12.03
CA ASP A 119 -13.50 26.63 -11.82
C ASP A 119 -14.82 26.00 -11.31
N ALA A 120 -14.89 24.66 -11.21
CA ALA A 120 -16.06 23.99 -10.66
C ALA A 120 -16.12 24.10 -9.13
N PRO A 121 -17.32 24.24 -8.53
CA PRO A 121 -17.45 24.21 -7.08
C PRO A 121 -17.11 22.82 -6.55
N CYS A 122 -16.01 22.73 -5.79
CA CYS A 122 -15.64 21.51 -5.07
C CYS A 122 -16.79 21.05 -4.17
N THR A 123 -17.20 19.78 -4.25
CA THR A 123 -18.28 19.22 -3.44
C THR A 123 -17.79 18.77 -2.06
N ARG A 124 -18.72 18.55 -1.12
CA ARG A 124 -18.42 18.00 0.21
C ARG A 124 -17.79 16.60 0.11
N ALA A 125 -18.25 15.79 -0.83
CA ALA A 125 -17.68 14.49 -1.15
C ALA A 125 -16.23 14.57 -1.68
N GLN A 126 -15.94 15.49 -2.61
CA GLN A 126 -14.59 15.71 -3.12
C GLN A 126 -13.65 16.18 -2.00
N ALA A 127 -14.09 17.14 -1.18
CA ALA A 127 -13.30 17.68 -0.07
C ALA A 127 -12.90 16.61 0.97
N VAL A 128 -13.85 15.75 1.38
CA VAL A 128 -13.54 14.68 2.34
C VAL A 128 -12.62 13.61 1.72
N THR A 129 -12.80 13.31 0.43
CA THR A 129 -11.94 12.38 -0.31
C THR A 129 -10.51 12.89 -0.44
N PHE A 130 -10.32 14.17 -0.72
CA PHE A 130 -8.98 14.78 -0.75
C PHE A 130 -8.29 14.72 0.61
N LEU A 131 -8.99 15.03 1.71
CA LEU A 131 -8.44 14.95 3.05
C LEU A 131 -8.08 13.51 3.45
N TRP A 132 -8.93 12.54 3.11
CA TRP A 132 -8.68 11.12 3.36
C TRP A 132 -7.47 10.57 2.58
N ARG A 133 -7.35 10.92 1.29
CA ARG A 133 -6.18 10.56 0.46
C ARG A 133 -4.90 11.22 0.96
N ALA A 134 -4.95 12.51 1.31
CA ALA A 134 -3.82 13.22 1.90
C ALA A 134 -3.41 12.65 3.28
N ALA A 135 -4.34 12.01 4.01
CA ALA A 135 -4.06 11.28 5.25
C ALA A 135 -3.53 9.85 5.02
N GLY A 136 -3.34 9.41 3.77
CA GLY A 136 -2.83 8.07 3.44
C GLY A 136 -3.90 6.98 3.32
N CYS A 137 -5.14 7.36 2.98
CA CYS A 137 -6.30 6.46 2.88
C CYS A 137 -6.53 5.55 4.11
N PRO A 138 -6.50 6.08 5.35
CA PRO A 138 -6.67 5.28 6.56
C PRO A 138 -8.01 4.56 6.60
N ALA A 139 -8.02 3.32 7.09
CA ALA A 139 -9.25 2.57 7.32
C ALA A 139 -10.13 3.24 8.38
N ALA A 140 -11.44 3.23 8.18
CA ALA A 140 -12.40 3.74 9.15
C ALA A 140 -12.77 2.63 10.15
N PRO A 141 -12.54 2.80 11.47
CA PRO A 141 -13.08 1.88 12.47
C PRO A 141 -14.57 2.17 12.68
N ASP A 142 -15.40 1.11 12.63
CA ASP A 142 -16.82 1.05 13.04
C ASP A 142 -17.61 2.37 13.01
N ALA A 143 -17.70 2.99 11.83
CA ALA A 143 -18.59 4.12 11.59
C ALA A 143 -20.04 3.63 11.41
N PRO A 144 -21.06 4.34 11.94
CA PRO A 144 -22.45 4.04 11.63
C PRO A 144 -22.76 4.24 10.14
N ASP A 145 -23.75 3.52 9.62
CA ASP A 145 -24.27 3.76 8.26
C ASP A 145 -24.90 5.16 8.17
N ASP A 146 -24.20 6.09 7.51
CA ASP A 146 -24.75 7.40 7.14
C ASP A 146 -25.79 7.23 6.03
N ALA A 147 -27.06 7.45 6.36
CA ALA A 147 -28.23 7.19 5.51
C ALA A 147 -28.31 8.01 4.20
N ASP A 148 -27.35 8.91 3.94
CA ASP A 148 -27.29 9.81 2.79
C ASP A 148 -26.13 9.50 1.82
N ALA A 149 -25.37 8.43 2.07
CA ALA A 149 -24.31 7.99 1.18
C ALA A 149 -24.64 6.63 0.57
N ASP A 150 -24.54 6.52 -0.76
CA ASP A 150 -24.50 5.23 -1.42
C ASP A 150 -23.24 4.49 -0.94
N ALA A 151 -23.40 3.24 -0.49
CA ALA A 151 -22.30 2.42 0.00
C ALA A 151 -21.23 2.15 -1.08
N GLU A 152 -21.62 2.21 -2.36
CA GLU A 152 -20.76 2.05 -3.52
C GLU A 152 -20.15 3.38 -4.04
N ALA A 153 -20.50 4.53 -3.45
CA ALA A 153 -19.95 5.82 -3.87
C ALA A 153 -18.45 5.95 -3.57
N TYR A 154 -17.71 6.62 -4.47
CA TYR A 154 -16.26 6.79 -4.39
C TYR A 154 -15.77 7.45 -3.07
N TYR A 155 -16.62 8.27 -2.45
CA TYR A 155 -16.33 8.97 -1.20
C TYR A 155 -16.75 8.19 0.05
N ALA A 156 -17.45 7.06 -0.05
CA ALA A 156 -17.98 6.34 1.10
C ALA A 156 -16.90 5.89 2.13
N PRO A 157 -15.69 5.43 1.73
CA PRO A 157 -14.60 5.16 2.67
C PRO A 157 -14.10 6.41 3.39
N ALA A 158 -13.94 7.51 2.65
CA ALA A 158 -13.51 8.81 3.18
C ALA A 158 -14.53 9.43 4.13
N LEU A 159 -15.83 9.27 3.82
CA LEU A 159 -16.93 9.70 4.67
C LEU A 159 -16.96 8.93 5.98
N ARG A 160 -16.90 7.59 5.95
CA ARG A 160 -16.83 6.76 7.16
C ARG A 160 -15.62 7.14 8.04
N TRP A 161 -14.46 7.39 7.44
CA TRP A 161 -13.27 7.86 8.16
C TRP A 161 -13.49 9.24 8.82
N ALA A 162 -14.07 10.19 8.09
CA ALA A 162 -14.35 11.53 8.60
C ALA A 162 -15.44 11.56 9.67
N ALA A 163 -16.43 10.66 9.59
CA ALA A 163 -17.45 10.46 10.62
C ALA A 163 -16.83 9.88 11.89
N ALA A 164 -15.97 8.85 11.78
CA ALA A 164 -15.26 8.27 12.92
C ALA A 164 -14.35 9.27 13.64
N LEU A 165 -13.76 10.22 12.90
CA LEU A 165 -12.96 11.33 13.43
C LEU A 165 -13.77 12.59 13.81
N GLN A 166 -15.10 12.58 13.70
CA GLN A 166 -15.98 13.73 13.97
C GLN A 166 -15.61 15.01 13.20
N LEU A 167 -15.02 14.87 12.01
CA LEU A 167 -14.60 16.00 11.16
C LEU A 167 -15.79 16.74 10.54
N LEU A 168 -16.95 16.08 10.52
CA LEU A 168 -18.19 16.58 9.96
C LEU A 168 -19.03 17.18 11.09
N PRO A 169 -19.46 18.45 10.97
CA PRO A 169 -20.26 19.07 12.02
C PRO A 169 -21.62 18.38 12.13
N GLY A 170 -21.87 17.76 13.28
CA GLY A 170 -23.21 17.35 13.68
C GLY A 170 -24.09 18.58 13.84
N ALA A 171 -24.92 18.85 12.83
CA ALA A 171 -26.09 19.70 12.99
C ALA A 171 -27.27 18.75 13.22
N ASP A 172 -28.00 18.97 14.32
CA ASP A 172 -28.95 18.04 14.96
C ASP A 172 -30.22 17.66 14.13
N ASP A 173 -30.21 17.82 12.80
CA ASP A 173 -31.18 17.28 11.84
C ASP A 173 -30.69 17.37 10.36
N ALA A 174 -29.39 17.60 10.09
CA ALA A 174 -28.89 17.91 8.75
C ALA A 174 -27.95 16.83 8.15
N ARG A 175 -28.42 16.28 7.03
CA ARG A 175 -27.78 15.30 6.14
C ARG A 175 -26.37 15.69 5.67
N PHE A 176 -25.50 14.71 5.40
CA PHE A 176 -24.12 14.98 4.92
C PHE A 176 -24.09 15.77 3.59
N ALA A 177 -25.07 15.53 2.73
CA ALA A 177 -25.28 16.23 1.45
C ALA A 177 -24.02 16.22 0.55
N PRO A 178 -23.57 15.04 0.08
CA PRO A 178 -22.28 14.83 -0.60
C PRO A 178 -22.06 15.75 -1.81
N GLU A 179 -23.12 15.99 -2.59
CA GLU A 179 -23.11 16.80 -3.82
C GLU A 179 -23.27 18.31 -3.58
N GLU A 180 -23.48 18.76 -2.34
CA GLU A 180 -23.50 20.20 -2.05
C GLU A 180 -22.09 20.81 -2.17
N GLY A 181 -22.03 22.06 -2.63
CA GLY A 181 -20.79 22.82 -2.72
C GLY A 181 -20.15 23.06 -1.35
N LEU A 182 -18.85 22.81 -1.26
CA LEU A 182 -18.04 23.03 -0.08
C LEU A 182 -18.03 24.50 0.31
N THR A 183 -18.47 24.81 1.53
CA THR A 183 -18.34 26.16 2.09
C THR A 183 -16.99 26.35 2.78
N THR A 184 -16.44 27.56 2.74
CA THR A 184 -15.21 27.90 3.48
C THR A 184 -15.35 27.68 4.99
N GLY A 185 -16.57 27.80 5.53
CA GLY A 185 -16.86 27.49 6.93
C GLY A 185 -16.72 26.00 7.25
N LEU A 186 -17.28 25.13 6.39
CA LEU A 186 -17.17 23.68 6.53
C LEU A 186 -15.73 23.20 6.34
N LEU A 187 -15.02 23.68 5.32
CA LEU A 187 -13.60 23.34 5.12
C LEU A 187 -12.75 23.73 6.34
N ARG A 188 -12.99 24.91 6.93
CA ARG A 188 -12.32 25.33 8.17
C ARG A 188 -12.69 24.45 9.36
N ALA A 189 -13.94 23.99 9.47
CA ALA A 189 -14.36 23.08 10.53
C ALA A 189 -13.68 21.71 10.41
N MET A 190 -13.65 21.13 9.20
CA MET A 190 -12.97 19.85 8.93
C MET A 190 -11.47 19.93 9.23
N LEU A 191 -10.80 21.01 8.80
CA LEU A 191 -9.39 21.25 9.08
C LEU A 191 -9.12 21.52 10.58
N ALA A 192 -10.00 22.24 11.28
CA ALA A 192 -9.86 22.46 12.71
C ALA A 192 -10.07 21.18 13.52
N ALA A 193 -11.06 20.35 13.15
CA ALA A 193 -11.31 19.05 13.76
C ALA A 193 -10.13 18.09 13.57
N LEU A 194 -9.49 18.10 12.39
CA LEU A 194 -8.22 17.38 12.13
C LEU A 194 -7.04 17.85 13.00
N CYS A 195 -7.12 19.02 13.65
CA CYS A 195 -6.01 19.63 14.42
C CYS A 195 -6.23 19.69 15.95
N GLY A 196 -7.44 19.41 16.46
CA GLY A 196 -7.74 19.36 17.89
C GLY A 196 -7.67 20.71 18.65
N GLU A 197 -7.50 20.66 19.98
CA GLU A 197 -7.62 21.81 20.90
C GLU A 197 -6.56 22.92 20.76
N HIS A 198 -5.65 22.85 19.78
CA HIS A 198 -4.56 23.82 19.60
C HIS A 198 -5.00 25.20 19.06
N CYS A 199 -6.30 25.41 18.82
CA CYS A 199 -6.87 26.70 18.44
C CYS A 199 -7.34 27.49 19.67
N THR A 200 -6.54 28.44 20.15
CA THR A 200 -7.06 29.49 21.06
C THR A 200 -7.87 30.50 20.25
N ALA A 201 -9.13 30.67 20.62
CA ALA A 201 -10.06 31.57 19.95
C ALA A 201 -9.96 33.00 20.52
N ASP A 202 -9.21 33.86 19.84
CA ASP A 202 -9.31 35.31 20.03
C ASP A 202 -10.60 35.85 19.38
N ALA A 203 -11.13 36.96 19.93
CA ALA A 203 -12.51 37.40 19.73
C ALA A 203 -12.91 37.82 18.29
N ASP A 204 -11.95 37.93 17.37
CA ASP A 204 -12.16 38.31 15.97
C ASP A 204 -12.02 37.13 14.97
N GLY A 205 -11.91 35.90 15.47
CA GLY A 205 -11.89 34.66 14.68
C GLY A 205 -10.48 34.10 14.43
N ALA A 206 -10.39 32.77 14.40
CA ALA A 206 -9.11 32.06 14.40
C ALA A 206 -8.24 32.36 13.16
N VAL A 207 -7.04 32.91 13.40
CA VAL A 207 -5.98 33.05 12.40
C VAL A 207 -4.83 32.13 12.78
N CYS A 208 -4.78 30.95 12.16
CA CYS A 208 -3.63 30.06 12.28
C CYS A 208 -2.41 30.72 11.61
N THR A 209 -1.35 30.97 12.37
CA THR A 209 -0.17 31.67 11.83
C THR A 209 0.74 30.71 11.06
N ARG A 210 1.42 31.23 10.04
CA ARG A 210 2.31 30.48 9.13
C ARG A 210 3.43 29.70 9.83
N ALA A 211 3.82 30.10 11.05
CA ALA A 211 4.78 29.38 11.88
C ALA A 211 4.12 28.28 12.73
N ALA A 212 2.96 28.56 13.34
CA ALA A 212 2.20 27.57 14.10
C ALA A 212 1.79 26.38 13.20
N ALA A 213 1.38 26.64 11.96
CA ALA A 213 1.01 25.59 11.00
C ALA A 213 2.16 24.61 10.66
N VAL A 214 3.43 25.01 10.76
CA VAL A 214 4.57 24.10 10.49
C VAL A 214 4.81 23.17 11.67
N GLU A 215 4.84 23.74 12.88
CA GLU A 215 4.98 22.97 14.13
C GLU A 215 3.78 22.00 14.30
N LEU A 216 2.56 22.49 14.05
CA LEU A 216 1.34 21.66 14.07
C LEU A 216 1.34 20.54 13.03
N LEU A 217 1.94 20.70 11.86
CA LEU A 217 2.05 19.63 10.86
C LEU A 217 3.18 18.63 11.20
N TYR A 218 4.20 19.07 11.94
CA TYR A 218 5.24 18.19 12.47
C TYR A 218 4.68 17.33 13.61
N ASP A 219 3.92 17.93 14.54
CA ASP A 219 3.21 17.21 15.60
C ASP A 219 2.04 16.37 15.07
N ALA A 220 1.32 16.80 14.02
CA ALA A 220 0.23 16.01 13.43
C ALA A 220 0.73 14.68 12.83
N ARG A 221 1.96 14.62 12.31
CA ARG A 221 2.60 13.34 11.93
C ARG A 221 2.93 12.45 13.13
N GLY A 222 3.15 13.02 14.32
CA GLY A 222 3.26 12.28 15.58
C GLY A 222 1.91 11.91 16.22
N ALA A 223 0.84 12.67 15.91
CA ALA A 223 -0.45 12.56 16.58
C ALA A 223 -1.51 11.73 15.83
N LEU A 224 -1.39 11.52 14.50
CA LEU A 224 -2.44 10.82 13.72
C LEU A 224 -2.60 9.33 14.06
N ALA A 225 -1.59 8.73 14.69
CA ALA A 225 -1.75 7.67 15.67
C ALA A 225 -0.48 7.67 16.50
N ALA A 226 -0.59 7.80 17.83
CA ALA A 226 0.53 7.40 18.69
C ALA A 226 0.85 5.94 18.35
N LEU A 227 2.05 5.67 17.85
CA LEU A 227 2.48 4.30 17.55
C LEU A 227 2.26 3.46 18.81
N PRO A 228 1.67 2.26 18.69
CA PRO A 228 1.29 1.48 19.84
C PRO A 228 2.50 1.27 20.74
N ALA A 229 2.37 1.65 22.01
CA ALA A 229 3.50 1.65 22.94
C ALA A 229 4.17 0.27 22.94
N PRO A 230 5.52 0.20 22.80
CA PRO A 230 6.24 -1.05 22.69
C PRO A 230 5.79 -2.07 23.73
N ILE A 231 5.59 -3.30 23.29
CA ILE A 231 5.20 -4.42 24.14
C ILE A 231 6.47 -5.13 24.56
N GLU A 232 6.71 -5.21 25.86
CA GLU A 232 7.70 -6.13 26.43
C GLU A 232 6.98 -7.43 26.83
N THR A 233 7.47 -8.56 26.33
CA THR A 233 7.00 -9.92 26.63
C THR A 233 8.22 -10.83 26.81
N THR A 234 8.00 -12.10 27.09
CA THR A 234 9.04 -13.14 27.21
C THR A 234 8.78 -14.29 26.24
N VAL A 235 9.79 -15.10 25.98
CA VAL A 235 9.61 -16.36 25.23
C VAL A 235 9.11 -17.44 26.19
N ALA A 236 7.92 -17.99 25.90
CA ALA A 236 7.29 -19.07 26.63
C ALA A 236 8.04 -20.40 26.40
N GLU A 237 8.21 -20.78 25.13
CA GLU A 237 8.99 -21.95 24.72
C GLU A 237 9.59 -21.82 23.31
N ILE A 238 10.50 -22.73 22.97
CA ILE A 238 10.91 -22.97 21.58
C ILE A 238 10.00 -24.04 21.02
N MET A 239 9.13 -23.66 20.09
CA MET A 239 8.23 -24.57 19.40
C MET A 239 9.01 -25.66 18.67
N LYS A 240 8.33 -26.80 18.43
CA LYS A 240 8.86 -28.01 17.77
C LYS A 240 9.90 -27.79 16.66
N TYR A 241 9.70 -26.80 15.77
CA TYR A 241 10.57 -26.57 14.61
C TYR A 241 11.66 -25.49 14.79
N GLY A 242 11.72 -24.81 15.94
CA GLY A 242 12.74 -23.79 16.25
C GLY A 242 12.21 -22.36 16.29
N ASN A 243 10.92 -22.15 16.05
CA ASN A 243 10.27 -20.85 16.19
C ASN A 243 9.98 -20.56 17.67
N LEU A 244 9.96 -19.29 18.07
CA LEU A 244 9.79 -18.89 19.47
C LEU A 244 8.32 -18.56 19.75
N GLU A 245 7.69 -19.23 20.71
CA GLU A 245 6.36 -18.85 21.21
C GLU A 245 6.48 -17.78 22.30
N LEU A 246 5.66 -16.74 22.25
CA LEU A 246 5.76 -15.59 23.16
C LEU A 246 4.65 -15.64 24.23
N ASP A 247 4.96 -15.13 25.42
CA ASP A 247 4.03 -14.92 26.53
C ASP A 247 3.08 -13.72 26.27
N ILE A 248 2.35 -13.76 25.15
CA ILE A 248 1.31 -12.80 24.79
C ILE A 248 0.25 -13.43 23.88
N SER A 249 -1.02 -13.11 24.14
CA SER A 249 -2.16 -13.56 23.33
C SER A 249 -2.32 -12.74 22.04
N VAL A 250 -2.94 -13.31 21.01
CA VAL A 250 -3.27 -12.57 19.78
C VAL A 250 -4.21 -11.42 20.09
N ALA A 251 -5.19 -11.65 20.98
CA ALA A 251 -6.15 -10.65 21.42
C ALA A 251 -5.48 -9.45 22.11
N GLU A 252 -4.42 -9.66 22.91
CA GLU A 252 -3.66 -8.57 23.51
C GLU A 252 -2.82 -7.81 22.48
N LEU A 253 -2.11 -8.53 21.59
CA LEU A 253 -1.30 -7.89 20.55
C LEU A 253 -2.14 -6.99 19.64
N LEU A 254 -3.26 -7.52 19.12
CA LEU A 254 -4.15 -6.76 18.25
C LEU A 254 -4.90 -5.66 19.01
N GLY A 255 -5.37 -5.96 20.24
CA GLY A 255 -6.03 -4.99 21.12
C GLY A 255 -5.15 -3.82 21.54
N ARG A 256 -3.82 -3.93 21.39
CA ARG A 256 -2.85 -2.84 21.60
C ARG A 256 -2.68 -1.91 20.38
N GLY A 257 -3.37 -2.17 19.26
CA GLY A 257 -3.34 -1.31 18.07
C GLY A 257 -2.33 -1.72 16.99
N TYR A 258 -1.89 -2.99 17.03
CA TYR A 258 -1.21 -3.67 15.93
C TYR A 258 -2.25 -4.39 15.05
N ALA A 259 -1.98 -4.52 13.76
CA ALA A 259 -2.84 -5.16 12.78
C ALA A 259 -2.04 -6.05 11.83
N TYR A 260 -2.68 -7.08 11.27
CA TYR A 260 -2.05 -7.89 10.22
C TYR A 260 -1.61 -7.02 9.04
N GLY A 261 -0.39 -7.23 8.57
CA GLY A 261 0.25 -6.37 7.59
C GLY A 261 1.01 -5.16 8.15
N ASP A 262 1.04 -4.94 9.47
CA ASP A 262 2.03 -4.04 10.06
C ASP A 262 3.44 -4.63 9.94
N VAL A 263 4.47 -3.81 9.74
CA VAL A 263 5.87 -4.22 9.90
C VAL A 263 6.30 -3.90 11.33
N LEU A 264 6.78 -4.92 12.03
CA LEU A 264 7.18 -4.84 13.42
C LEU A 264 8.70 -4.77 13.53
N ARG A 265 9.18 -3.91 14.43
CA ARG A 265 10.56 -3.94 14.93
C ARG A 265 10.58 -4.81 16.16
N VAL A 266 11.16 -6.00 16.05
CA VAL A 266 11.28 -6.97 17.13
C VAL A 266 12.71 -6.98 17.65
N THR A 267 12.89 -6.82 18.96
CA THR A 267 14.19 -6.95 19.61
C THR A 267 14.21 -8.17 20.51
N VAL A 268 15.16 -9.08 20.28
CA VAL A 268 15.33 -10.34 21.03
C VAL A 268 16.82 -10.61 21.23
N ALA A 269 17.24 -10.96 22.45
CA ALA A 269 18.65 -11.17 22.82
C ALA A 269 19.61 -10.02 22.41
N GLY A 270 19.11 -8.78 22.34
CA GLY A 270 19.87 -7.60 21.89
C GLY A 270 20.01 -7.46 20.37
N GLN A 271 19.48 -8.40 19.58
CA GLN A 271 19.37 -8.29 18.12
C GLN A 271 18.04 -7.61 17.77
N THR A 272 18.06 -6.64 16.87
CA THR A 272 16.86 -5.96 16.35
C THR A 272 16.61 -6.37 14.92
N LEU A 273 15.38 -6.80 14.64
CA LEU A 273 14.92 -7.34 13.35
C LEU A 273 13.64 -6.62 12.94
N GLU A 274 13.42 -6.49 11.63
CA GLU A 274 12.15 -6.00 11.10
C GLU A 274 11.45 -7.13 10.34
N MET A 275 10.18 -7.37 10.68
CA MET A 275 9.40 -8.49 10.16
C MET A 275 7.91 -8.17 10.14
N PRO A 276 7.13 -8.65 9.15
CA PRO A 276 5.69 -8.41 9.09
C PRO A 276 4.92 -9.17 10.17
N LEU A 277 3.78 -8.60 10.57
CA LEU A 277 2.75 -9.26 11.37
C LEU A 277 1.80 -10.04 10.44
N GLY A 278 1.85 -11.36 10.52
CA GLY A 278 0.98 -12.27 9.77
C GLY A 278 0.12 -13.15 10.68
N SER A 279 -0.91 -13.76 10.11
CA SER A 279 -1.70 -14.83 10.73
C SER A 279 -1.10 -16.22 10.45
N GLU A 280 -0.50 -16.41 9.28
CA GLU A 280 -0.02 -17.70 8.80
C GLU A 280 1.44 -17.70 8.36
N TYR A 281 2.08 -18.87 8.41
CA TYR A 281 3.44 -19.04 7.89
C TYR A 281 3.52 -18.68 6.40
N SER A 282 2.47 -18.99 5.63
CA SER A 282 2.32 -18.67 4.21
C SER A 282 2.18 -17.17 3.92
N ASP A 283 2.04 -16.31 4.94
CA ASP A 283 1.92 -14.86 4.75
C ASP A 283 3.25 -14.22 4.33
N VAL A 284 4.37 -14.95 4.40
CA VAL A 284 5.68 -14.56 3.86
C VAL A 284 6.28 -15.68 3.02
N ASP A 285 7.29 -15.38 2.21
CA ASP A 285 7.98 -16.39 1.41
C ASP A 285 8.83 -17.36 2.24
N SER A 286 9.12 -18.53 1.67
CA SER A 286 9.97 -19.54 2.31
C SER A 286 11.34 -18.95 2.63
N GLY A 287 11.76 -19.02 3.89
CA GLY A 287 13.00 -18.43 4.41
C GLY A 287 12.85 -16.99 4.94
N ALA A 288 11.72 -16.32 4.74
CA ALA A 288 11.48 -15.00 5.32
C ALA A 288 11.03 -15.08 6.80
N MET A 289 11.38 -14.05 7.58
CA MET A 289 10.95 -13.89 8.96
C MET A 289 9.54 -13.30 9.04
N LEU A 290 8.77 -13.68 10.07
CA LEU A 290 7.50 -13.06 10.43
C LEU A 290 7.25 -13.12 11.94
N CYS A 291 6.48 -12.16 12.44
CA CYS A 291 5.76 -12.30 13.69
C CYS A 291 4.38 -12.87 13.37
N ARG A 292 4.14 -14.13 13.77
CA ARG A 292 2.90 -14.85 13.46
C ARG A 292 1.97 -14.82 14.67
N ALA A 293 0.86 -14.10 14.56
CA ALA A 293 -0.21 -14.07 15.55
C ALA A 293 -1.36 -14.96 15.07
N TYR A 294 -1.35 -16.22 15.49
CA TYR A 294 -2.24 -17.26 14.98
C TYR A 294 -3.34 -17.60 15.98
N HIS A 295 -4.57 -17.65 15.47
CA HIS A 295 -5.78 -17.92 16.22
C HIS A 295 -6.68 -18.92 15.48
N ASP A 296 -7.01 -20.05 16.11
CA ASP A 296 -8.05 -20.99 15.69
C ASP A 296 -8.88 -21.46 16.91
N GLU A 297 -9.88 -22.33 16.71
CA GLU A 297 -10.76 -22.85 17.78
C GLU A 297 -10.01 -23.59 18.93
N THR A 298 -8.73 -23.92 18.73
CA THR A 298 -7.91 -24.78 19.60
C THR A 298 -6.59 -24.13 20.06
N LYS A 299 -6.15 -23.04 19.41
CA LYS A 299 -4.83 -22.41 19.61
C LYS A 299 -4.92 -20.90 19.47
N ASP A 300 -4.28 -20.20 20.41
CA ASP A 300 -4.11 -18.75 20.40
C ASP A 300 -2.68 -18.45 20.84
N HIS A 301 -1.79 -18.07 19.92
CA HIS A 301 -0.38 -17.81 20.23
C HIS A 301 0.25 -16.80 19.27
N VAL A 302 1.16 -15.99 19.80
CA VAL A 302 2.05 -15.12 19.03
C VAL A 302 3.43 -15.77 19.00
N SER A 303 4.07 -15.79 17.83
CA SER A 303 5.38 -16.40 17.65
C SER A 303 6.32 -15.60 16.75
N LEU A 304 7.63 -15.72 16.99
CA LEU A 304 8.67 -15.26 16.09
C LEU A 304 9.17 -16.45 15.27
N ALA A 305 9.10 -16.31 13.95
CA ALA A 305 9.23 -17.45 13.05
C ALA A 305 10.03 -17.13 11.79
N ILE A 306 10.56 -18.19 11.17
CA ILE A 306 10.97 -18.19 9.77
C ILE A 306 10.03 -19.17 9.05
N ASN A 307 9.40 -18.74 7.95
CA ASN A 307 8.59 -19.66 7.14
C ASN A 307 9.49 -20.77 6.57
N MET A 308 9.12 -22.04 6.79
CA MET A 308 9.93 -23.22 6.46
C MET A 308 11.37 -23.21 7.06
N GLY A 309 11.60 -22.44 8.12
CA GLY A 309 12.92 -22.27 8.75
C GLY A 309 12.93 -22.48 10.26
N ASP A 310 13.99 -21.97 10.90
CA ASP A 310 14.40 -22.26 12.27
C ASP A 310 14.91 -20.97 12.93
N PHE A 311 14.02 -20.24 13.62
CA PHE A 311 14.32 -18.91 14.16
C PHE A 311 15.38 -18.95 15.28
N ALA A 312 15.31 -19.95 16.16
CA ALA A 312 16.20 -20.10 17.31
C ALA A 312 17.65 -20.40 16.89
N THR A 313 17.85 -21.24 15.88
CA THR A 313 19.21 -21.49 15.35
C THR A 313 19.70 -20.32 14.49
N ALA A 314 18.82 -19.68 13.70
CA ALA A 314 19.19 -18.55 12.84
C ALA A 314 19.74 -17.34 13.61
N LEU A 315 19.32 -17.15 14.87
CA LEU A 315 19.79 -16.08 15.76
C LEU A 315 20.79 -16.54 16.83
N ASP A 316 21.30 -17.78 16.75
CA ASP A 316 22.21 -18.42 17.72
C ASP A 316 21.69 -18.42 19.18
N LEU A 317 20.37 -18.60 19.36
CA LEU A 317 19.70 -18.57 20.67
C LEU A 317 19.66 -19.95 21.34
N ALA A 318 19.60 -21.02 20.55
CA ALA A 318 19.54 -22.40 21.01
C ALA A 318 20.23 -23.34 20.02
N GLU A 319 20.69 -24.50 20.50
CA GLU A 319 21.20 -25.58 19.65
C GLU A 319 20.16 -26.69 19.49
N LYS A 320 20.08 -27.24 18.28
CA LYS A 320 19.11 -28.26 17.89
C LYS A 320 19.72 -29.66 17.98
N THR A 321 19.21 -30.48 18.89
CA THR A 321 19.60 -31.89 19.04
C THR A 321 18.50 -32.80 18.48
N LEU A 322 18.85 -33.73 17.59
CA LEU A 322 17.94 -34.77 17.11
C LEU A 322 17.65 -35.80 18.21
N THR A 323 16.40 -36.23 18.35
CA THR A 323 16.00 -37.33 19.26
C THR A 323 15.47 -38.53 18.46
N GLU A 324 15.28 -39.68 19.12
CA GLU A 324 14.86 -40.94 18.48
C GLU A 324 13.36 -40.98 18.12
N GLU A 325 12.56 -40.06 18.68
CA GLU A 325 11.14 -39.91 18.35
C GLU A 325 10.99 -39.17 17.01
N TYR A 326 9.95 -39.43 16.20
CA TYR A 326 9.80 -38.76 14.90
C TYR A 326 8.78 -37.60 14.96
N PRO A 327 9.13 -36.38 14.51
CA PRO A 327 10.41 -35.91 13.97
C PRO A 327 11.37 -35.35 15.05
N GLY A 328 11.06 -35.55 16.33
CA GLY A 328 11.93 -35.40 17.51
C GLY A 328 13.12 -34.44 17.44
N PHE A 329 12.91 -33.25 17.97
CA PHE A 329 13.97 -32.27 18.23
C PHE A 329 13.95 -31.90 19.72
N ARG A 330 15.14 -31.80 20.33
CA ARG A 330 15.35 -31.15 21.63
C ARG A 330 16.09 -29.85 21.40
N TRP A 331 15.66 -28.80 22.10
CA TRP A 331 16.26 -27.47 22.06
C TRP A 331 17.04 -27.21 23.34
N ASP A 332 18.33 -26.90 23.19
CA ASP A 332 19.23 -26.59 24.30
C ASP A 332 19.59 -25.10 24.23
N TRP A 333 19.08 -24.29 25.15
CA TRP A 333 19.27 -22.82 25.16
C TRP A 333 20.74 -22.42 25.32
N LYS A 334 21.21 -21.49 24.47
CA LYS A 334 22.52 -20.82 24.57
C LYS A 334 22.45 -19.53 25.38
N VAL A 335 21.27 -18.90 25.43
CA VAL A 335 21.00 -17.65 26.15
C VAL A 335 20.27 -17.91 27.47
N PRO A 336 20.46 -17.08 28.52
CA PRO A 336 19.76 -17.24 29.79
C PRO A 336 18.27 -16.92 29.68
N ALA A 337 17.44 -17.73 30.35
CA ALA A 337 16.00 -17.52 30.48
C ALA A 337 15.64 -16.74 31.77
N PRO A 338 14.52 -15.98 31.81
CA PRO A 338 13.58 -15.75 30.70
C PRO A 338 14.18 -14.81 29.64
N LEU A 339 13.93 -15.12 28.36
CA LEU A 339 14.38 -14.30 27.24
C LEU A 339 13.34 -13.22 26.95
N THR A 340 13.66 -11.96 27.25
CA THR A 340 12.80 -10.81 26.94
C THR A 340 12.77 -10.52 25.44
N VAL A 341 11.57 -10.19 24.95
CA VAL A 341 11.30 -9.74 23.58
C VAL A 341 10.58 -8.39 23.66
N THR A 342 11.04 -7.42 22.89
CA THR A 342 10.35 -6.13 22.70
C THR A 342 9.76 -6.07 21.29
N ILE A 343 8.45 -5.89 21.18
CA ILE A 343 7.74 -5.67 19.92
C ILE A 343 7.38 -4.19 19.83
N ALA A 344 7.81 -3.52 18.77
CA ALA A 344 7.46 -2.13 18.48
C ALA A 344 6.97 -1.99 17.02
N MET A 345 6.20 -0.95 16.73
CA MET A 345 5.81 -0.63 15.35
C MET A 345 7.02 -0.09 14.57
N ALA A 346 7.38 -0.74 13.45
CA ALA A 346 8.33 -0.17 12.49
C ALA A 346 7.59 0.67 11.45
N GLN A 347 6.57 0.07 10.81
CA GLN A 347 5.76 0.71 9.77
C GLN A 347 4.33 0.18 9.82
N ARG A 348 3.38 1.04 10.18
CA ARG A 348 1.94 0.70 10.12
C ARG A 348 1.53 0.42 8.67
N GLY A 349 0.88 -0.72 8.44
CA GLY A 349 0.39 -1.17 7.13
C GLY A 349 1.46 -1.48 6.08
N GLY A 350 2.76 -1.47 6.41
CA GLY A 350 3.85 -1.60 5.44
C GLY A 350 3.84 -2.90 4.63
N TYR A 351 3.26 -3.97 5.20
CA TYR A 351 3.10 -5.28 4.58
C TYR A 351 1.63 -5.65 4.29
N ALA A 352 0.67 -4.78 4.64
CA ALA A 352 -0.77 -5.04 4.49
C ALA A 352 -1.16 -5.39 3.06
N GLY A 353 -0.40 -4.90 2.08
CA GLY A 353 -0.64 -5.27 0.70
C GLY A 353 -0.33 -6.73 0.38
N GLN A 354 0.86 -7.21 0.75
CA GLN A 354 1.21 -8.62 0.53
C GLN A 354 0.35 -9.55 1.40
N TYR A 355 0.01 -9.14 2.62
CA TYR A 355 -0.94 -9.85 3.48
C TYR A 355 -2.31 -10.03 2.77
N LEU A 356 -2.93 -8.93 2.33
CA LEU A 356 -4.22 -8.99 1.63
C LEU A 356 -4.16 -9.89 0.39
N VAL A 357 -3.10 -9.79 -0.42
CA VAL A 357 -2.92 -10.61 -1.64
C VAL A 357 -2.88 -12.11 -1.32
N ARG A 358 -2.18 -12.52 -0.26
CA ARG A 358 -2.05 -13.94 0.13
C ARG A 358 -3.35 -14.52 0.72
N HIS A 359 -4.27 -13.66 1.16
CA HIS A 359 -5.60 -14.03 1.67
C HIS A 359 -6.72 -13.89 0.60
N LEU A 360 -6.39 -13.54 -0.64
CA LEU A 360 -7.35 -13.54 -1.74
C LEU A 360 -7.75 -14.99 -2.10
N THR A 361 -9.05 -15.26 -2.12
CA THR A 361 -9.62 -16.55 -2.50
C THR A 361 -10.55 -16.41 -3.69
N HIS A 362 -10.67 -17.47 -4.50
CA HIS A 362 -11.57 -17.51 -5.65
C HIS A 362 -12.25 -18.88 -5.76
N SER A 363 -13.44 -18.91 -6.36
CA SER A 363 -14.08 -20.16 -6.77
C SER A 363 -13.56 -20.65 -8.13
N ASN A 364 -13.64 -21.96 -8.36
CA ASN A 364 -13.44 -22.60 -9.66
C ASN A 364 -14.77 -22.97 -10.35
N ASP A 365 -15.91 -22.77 -9.70
CA ASP A 365 -17.22 -22.95 -10.34
C ASP A 365 -17.55 -21.72 -11.21
N ARG A 366 -17.97 -21.97 -12.45
CA ARG A 366 -18.46 -20.96 -13.39
C ARG A 366 -19.72 -20.26 -12.88
N ALA A 367 -20.54 -20.95 -12.09
CA ALA A 367 -21.82 -20.45 -11.57
C ALA A 367 -21.65 -19.29 -10.58
N ASP A 368 -20.52 -19.22 -9.87
CA ASP A 368 -20.23 -18.16 -8.88
C ASP A 368 -19.89 -16.81 -9.52
N TYR A 369 -19.73 -16.75 -10.85
CA TYR A 369 -19.39 -15.54 -11.61
C TYR A 369 -20.49 -15.16 -12.63
N PRO A 370 -21.76 -14.98 -12.21
CA PRO A 370 -22.87 -14.76 -13.15
C PRO A 370 -22.76 -13.44 -13.94
N ALA A 371 -21.97 -12.48 -13.44
CA ALA A 371 -21.70 -11.20 -14.10
C ALA A 371 -20.60 -11.26 -15.17
N LEU A 372 -19.72 -12.27 -15.14
CA LEU A 372 -18.63 -12.41 -16.12
C LEU A 372 -19.11 -13.16 -17.36
N THR A 373 -18.60 -12.79 -18.52
CA THR A 373 -18.66 -13.63 -19.72
C THR A 373 -17.81 -14.91 -19.56
N ASP A 374 -18.02 -15.89 -20.42
CA ASP A 374 -17.20 -17.11 -20.47
C ASP A 374 -15.71 -16.81 -20.71
N ALA A 375 -15.40 -15.79 -21.52
CA ALA A 375 -14.02 -15.36 -21.78
C ALA A 375 -13.41 -14.68 -20.54
N GLU A 376 -14.14 -13.79 -19.86
CA GLU A 376 -13.66 -13.16 -18.63
C GLU A 376 -13.49 -14.17 -17.48
N PHE A 377 -14.39 -15.15 -17.34
CA PHE A 377 -14.19 -16.27 -16.42
C PHE A 377 -12.94 -17.10 -16.78
N ALA A 378 -12.65 -17.28 -18.07
CA ALA A 378 -11.39 -17.87 -18.54
C ALA A 378 -10.16 -16.95 -18.39
N ASN A 379 -10.33 -15.76 -17.82
CA ASN A 379 -9.36 -14.66 -17.81
C ASN A 379 -8.85 -14.27 -19.22
N PHE A 380 -9.54 -14.73 -20.28
CA PHE A 380 -9.18 -14.52 -21.67
C PHE A 380 -9.58 -13.11 -22.11
N ARG A 381 -8.62 -12.37 -22.67
CA ARG A 381 -8.84 -11.07 -23.31
C ARG A 381 -7.77 -10.78 -24.37
N ALA A 382 -8.09 -9.90 -25.30
CA ALA A 382 -7.06 -9.16 -26.04
C ALA A 382 -6.46 -8.08 -25.13
N VAL A 383 -5.14 -7.93 -25.17
CA VAL A 383 -4.43 -6.80 -24.56
C VAL A 383 -4.71 -5.58 -25.43
N ALA A 384 -5.29 -4.54 -24.84
CA ALA A 384 -5.85 -3.39 -25.56
C ALA A 384 -5.27 -2.08 -25.01
N VAL A 385 -4.00 -1.84 -25.36
CA VAL A 385 -3.20 -0.68 -24.92
C VAL A 385 -2.51 0.00 -26.11
N THR A 386 -1.94 1.17 -25.86
CA THR A 386 -1.15 1.94 -26.83
C THR A 386 -0.06 1.09 -27.49
N GLY A 387 0.05 1.24 -28.81
CA GLY A 387 1.04 0.56 -29.66
C GLY A 387 0.68 -0.87 -30.09
N ILE A 388 -0.15 -1.60 -29.34
CA ILE A 388 -0.58 -2.97 -29.70
C ILE A 388 -1.82 -2.92 -30.59
N ALA A 389 -1.77 -3.59 -31.75
CA ALA A 389 -2.90 -3.69 -32.66
C ALA A 389 -4.06 -4.50 -32.02
N PRO A 390 -5.33 -4.05 -32.15
CA PRO A 390 -6.47 -4.72 -31.54
C PRO A 390 -6.56 -6.21 -31.87
N GLY A 391 -6.52 -7.05 -30.83
CA GLY A 391 -6.59 -8.51 -30.98
C GLY A 391 -5.30 -9.19 -31.47
N MET A 392 -4.18 -8.47 -31.59
CA MET A 392 -2.89 -9.07 -31.99
C MET A 392 -2.24 -9.85 -30.84
N LEU A 393 -2.32 -9.32 -29.61
CA LEU A 393 -1.86 -9.98 -28.39
C LEU A 393 -3.07 -10.31 -27.50
N CYS A 394 -3.15 -11.56 -27.06
CA CYS A 394 -4.13 -12.04 -26.10
C CYS A 394 -3.44 -12.65 -24.87
N ARG A 395 -4.15 -12.71 -23.75
CA ARG A 395 -3.74 -13.40 -22.52
C ARG A 395 -4.90 -14.13 -21.88
N SER A 396 -4.64 -15.25 -21.18
CA SER A 396 -5.67 -16.06 -20.52
C SER A 396 -5.15 -16.92 -19.36
N SER A 397 -6.04 -17.59 -18.63
CA SER A 397 -5.67 -18.81 -17.89
C SER A 397 -5.33 -19.95 -18.85
N SER A 398 -4.73 -21.04 -18.36
CA SER A 398 -4.35 -22.19 -19.20
C SER A 398 -5.55 -22.72 -20.00
N PRO A 399 -5.46 -22.81 -21.34
CA PRO A 399 -6.49 -23.43 -22.18
C PRO A 399 -6.53 -24.95 -22.10
N VAL A 400 -5.55 -25.57 -21.43
CA VAL A 400 -5.35 -27.03 -21.40
C VAL A 400 -5.36 -27.63 -19.99
N ASP A 401 -4.89 -26.93 -18.95
CA ASP A 401 -4.90 -27.42 -17.57
C ASP A 401 -6.32 -27.36 -16.96
N PRO A 402 -7.00 -28.50 -16.70
CA PRO A 402 -8.35 -28.51 -16.15
C PRO A 402 -8.42 -28.13 -14.67
N ALA A 403 -7.30 -28.00 -13.95
CA ALA A 403 -7.28 -27.83 -12.49
C ALA A 403 -8.05 -26.61 -11.94
N LEU A 404 -8.28 -25.59 -12.77
CA LEU A 404 -9.06 -24.39 -12.41
C LEU A 404 -10.50 -24.39 -12.94
N GLY A 405 -10.93 -25.42 -13.65
CA GLY A 405 -12.25 -25.47 -14.31
C GLY A 405 -12.42 -24.49 -15.49
N ARG A 406 -11.37 -23.75 -15.87
CA ARG A 406 -11.40 -22.64 -16.84
C ARG A 406 -10.88 -22.99 -18.24
N SER A 407 -10.17 -24.12 -18.40
CA SER A 407 -9.50 -24.51 -19.65
C SER A 407 -10.41 -24.58 -20.87
N ALA A 408 -11.53 -25.31 -20.79
CA ALA A 408 -12.49 -25.43 -21.88
C ALA A 408 -13.12 -24.08 -22.30
N PHE A 409 -13.17 -23.09 -21.41
CA PHE A 409 -13.63 -21.74 -21.72
C PHE A 409 -12.53 -20.92 -22.43
N ALA A 410 -11.29 -21.01 -21.94
CA ALA A 410 -10.12 -20.39 -22.57
C ALA A 410 -9.84 -20.94 -23.98
N ASP A 411 -9.96 -22.26 -24.19
CA ASP A 411 -9.75 -22.91 -25.50
C ASP A 411 -10.77 -22.43 -26.56
N ARG A 412 -12.05 -22.28 -26.16
CA ARG A 412 -13.08 -21.70 -27.05
C ARG A 412 -12.81 -20.23 -27.38
N ALA A 413 -12.35 -19.45 -26.39
CA ALA A 413 -12.03 -18.04 -26.59
C ALA A 413 -10.79 -17.85 -27.49
N LEU A 414 -9.77 -18.70 -27.33
CA LEU A 414 -8.60 -18.82 -28.20
C LEU A 414 -8.99 -19.14 -29.66
N ASP A 415 -9.90 -20.09 -29.88
CA ASP A 415 -10.37 -20.47 -31.21
C ASP A 415 -11.15 -19.32 -31.86
N ALA A 416 -12.06 -18.69 -31.11
CA ALA A 416 -12.87 -17.56 -31.55
C ALA A 416 -12.04 -16.30 -31.87
N ALA A 417 -10.93 -16.07 -31.15
CA ALA A 417 -9.98 -14.99 -31.42
C ALA A 417 -9.04 -15.29 -32.61
N GLY A 418 -9.06 -16.51 -33.15
CA GLY A 418 -8.21 -16.90 -34.28
C GLY A 418 -6.72 -16.96 -33.95
N VAL A 419 -6.37 -17.20 -32.68
CA VAL A 419 -4.98 -17.33 -32.21
C VAL A 419 -4.25 -18.41 -32.99
N ARG A 420 -3.03 -18.09 -33.41
CA ARG A 420 -2.14 -18.95 -34.21
C ARG A 420 -0.91 -19.40 -33.45
N THR A 421 -0.34 -18.52 -32.65
CA THR A 421 0.91 -18.77 -31.90
C THR A 421 0.66 -18.63 -30.40
N ILE A 422 1.22 -19.53 -29.60
CA ILE A 422 1.03 -19.58 -28.15
C ILE A 422 2.37 -19.69 -27.43
N LEU A 423 2.54 -18.85 -26.41
CA LEU A 423 3.63 -18.89 -25.43
C LEU A 423 3.05 -19.43 -24.11
N ASN A 424 3.45 -20.64 -23.73
CA ASN A 424 3.02 -21.27 -22.48
C ASN A 424 4.13 -21.19 -21.45
N LEU A 425 3.93 -20.34 -20.45
CA LEU A 425 4.90 -20.02 -19.40
C LEU A 425 4.77 -20.94 -18.16
N ALA A 426 3.90 -21.95 -18.21
CA ALA A 426 3.56 -22.84 -17.09
C ALA A 426 4.06 -24.27 -17.24
N ASP A 427 3.97 -24.83 -18.45
CA ASP A 427 4.19 -26.25 -18.72
C ASP A 427 5.51 -26.49 -19.46
N ASN A 428 5.67 -27.65 -20.08
CA ASN A 428 6.74 -27.92 -21.06
C ASN A 428 6.25 -28.96 -22.07
N ASP A 429 6.93 -29.06 -23.22
CA ASP A 429 6.54 -29.97 -24.32
C ASP A 429 6.31 -31.42 -23.88
N SER A 430 7.05 -31.89 -22.86
CA SER A 430 6.96 -33.26 -22.34
C SER A 430 5.75 -33.51 -21.43
N SER A 431 5.12 -32.48 -20.86
CA SER A 431 3.94 -32.58 -20.01
C SER A 431 2.65 -32.08 -20.69
N LEU A 432 2.77 -31.13 -21.63
CA LEU A 432 1.65 -30.43 -22.26
C LEU A 432 0.60 -31.37 -22.88
N HIS A 433 1.06 -32.43 -23.55
CA HIS A 433 0.20 -33.41 -24.23
C HIS A 433 -0.44 -34.43 -23.27
N LEU A 434 -0.14 -34.38 -21.96
CA LEU A 434 -0.70 -35.27 -20.95
C LEU A 434 -2.01 -34.75 -20.34
N PHE A 435 -2.40 -33.50 -20.62
CA PHE A 435 -3.66 -32.94 -20.15
C PHE A 435 -4.87 -33.61 -20.81
N GLU A 436 -5.91 -33.87 -20.02
CA GLU A 436 -7.15 -34.49 -20.52
C GLU A 436 -7.81 -33.60 -21.58
N GLY A 437 -8.08 -34.18 -22.76
CA GLY A 437 -8.70 -33.47 -23.88
C GLY A 437 -7.73 -32.68 -24.78
N TYR A 438 -6.42 -32.69 -24.51
CA TYR A 438 -5.41 -31.95 -25.30
C TYR A 438 -5.55 -32.18 -26.81
N ASP A 439 -5.55 -33.42 -27.28
CA ASP A 439 -5.62 -33.74 -28.72
C ASP A 439 -6.87 -33.19 -29.43
N ALA A 440 -7.98 -33.00 -28.69
CA ALA A 440 -9.22 -32.45 -29.22
C ALA A 440 -9.29 -30.91 -29.18
N SER A 441 -8.56 -30.29 -28.25
CA SER A 441 -8.53 -28.84 -28.01
C SER A 441 -8.23 -28.04 -29.28
N ALA A 442 -8.70 -26.80 -29.35
CA ALA A 442 -8.20 -25.86 -30.35
C ALA A 442 -6.69 -25.66 -30.18
N TYR A 443 -6.24 -25.45 -28.95
CA TYR A 443 -4.85 -25.26 -28.55
C TYR A 443 -3.85 -26.18 -29.27
N SER A 444 -4.10 -27.51 -29.31
CA SER A 444 -3.15 -28.50 -29.87
C SER A 444 -2.88 -28.38 -31.37
N ARG A 445 -3.62 -27.53 -32.08
CA ARG A 445 -3.49 -27.29 -33.54
C ARG A 445 -2.78 -25.95 -33.87
N ARG A 446 -2.10 -25.34 -32.90
CA ARG A 446 -1.43 -24.03 -33.02
C ARG A 446 0.08 -24.18 -32.97
N ASP A 447 0.81 -23.14 -33.33
CA ASP A 447 2.25 -23.07 -33.12
C ASP A 447 2.48 -22.77 -31.63
N VAL A 448 2.94 -23.76 -30.87
CA VAL A 448 3.13 -23.66 -29.41
C VAL A 448 4.60 -23.80 -29.07
N ILE A 449 5.08 -22.93 -28.18
CA ILE A 449 6.26 -23.17 -27.36
C ILE A 449 5.82 -23.25 -25.89
N ALA A 450 6.40 -24.19 -25.13
CA ALA A 450 6.05 -24.38 -23.73
C ALA A 450 7.30 -24.51 -22.85
N ARG A 451 7.44 -23.59 -21.90
CA ARG A 451 8.54 -23.56 -20.93
C ARG A 451 8.04 -23.26 -19.53
N THR A 452 8.65 -23.95 -18.57
CA THR A 452 8.32 -23.77 -17.16
C THR A 452 9.16 -22.60 -16.62
N PHE A 453 8.56 -21.41 -16.58
CA PHE A 453 9.21 -20.23 -16.01
C PHE A 453 9.30 -20.31 -14.48
N GLY A 454 10.39 -19.78 -13.93
CA GLY A 454 10.49 -19.41 -12.52
C GLY A 454 9.51 -18.30 -12.15
N MET A 455 9.48 -17.93 -10.87
CA MET A 455 8.60 -16.87 -10.36
C MET A 455 9.30 -15.51 -10.27
N ASP A 456 10.63 -15.46 -10.27
CA ASP A 456 11.42 -14.23 -10.16
C ASP A 456 11.93 -13.78 -11.55
N PRO A 457 11.50 -12.62 -12.08
CA PRO A 457 11.99 -12.09 -13.35
C PRO A 457 13.43 -11.54 -13.29
N ALA A 458 14.04 -11.42 -12.11
CA ALA A 458 15.44 -11.03 -11.97
C ALA A 458 16.41 -12.18 -12.29
N GLU A 459 15.99 -13.45 -12.10
CA GLU A 459 16.83 -14.63 -12.32
C GLU A 459 17.29 -14.79 -13.77
N ASP A 460 18.57 -15.17 -13.95
CA ASP A 460 19.13 -15.54 -15.25
C ASP A 460 18.37 -16.71 -15.91
N SER A 461 17.80 -17.61 -15.10
CA SER A 461 17.00 -18.75 -15.55
C SER A 461 15.71 -18.31 -16.27
N PHE A 462 15.02 -17.33 -15.69
CA PHE A 462 13.82 -16.71 -16.23
C PHE A 462 14.14 -15.93 -17.51
N LYS A 463 15.21 -15.13 -17.48
CA LYS A 463 15.67 -14.31 -18.60
C LYS A 463 16.03 -15.14 -19.84
N ALA A 464 16.77 -16.23 -19.66
CA ALA A 464 17.10 -17.15 -20.75
C ALA A 464 15.84 -17.80 -21.36
N ALA A 465 14.90 -18.26 -20.53
CA ALA A 465 13.63 -18.81 -21.01
C ALA A 465 12.79 -17.77 -21.77
N LEU A 466 12.76 -16.52 -21.29
CA LEU A 466 12.08 -15.40 -21.94
C LEU A 466 12.64 -15.12 -23.34
N ALA A 467 13.97 -15.13 -23.48
CA ALA A 467 14.59 -14.84 -24.77
C ALA A 467 14.21 -15.87 -25.85
N GLU A 468 14.27 -17.17 -25.52
CA GLU A 468 13.88 -18.23 -26.46
C GLU A 468 12.38 -18.18 -26.84
N GLU A 469 11.50 -17.79 -25.91
CA GLU A 469 10.05 -17.61 -26.17
C GLU A 469 9.75 -16.39 -27.04
N LEU A 470 10.47 -15.29 -26.83
CA LEU A 470 10.33 -14.07 -27.61
C LEU A 470 10.95 -14.19 -29.01
N GLU A 471 12.03 -14.95 -29.18
CA GLU A 471 12.53 -15.35 -30.50
C GLU A 471 11.52 -16.22 -31.26
N PHE A 472 10.89 -17.18 -30.57
CA PHE A 472 9.82 -17.99 -31.16
C PHE A 472 8.63 -17.12 -31.59
N MET A 473 8.19 -16.19 -30.74
CA MET A 473 7.14 -15.21 -31.06
C MET A 473 7.50 -14.33 -32.27
N ALA A 474 8.74 -13.88 -32.36
CA ALA A 474 9.26 -13.10 -33.49
C ALA A 474 9.42 -13.91 -34.79
N ALA A 475 9.48 -15.24 -34.71
CA ALA A 475 9.48 -16.13 -35.88
C ALA A 475 8.07 -16.45 -36.41
N HIS A 476 7.08 -16.60 -35.53
CA HIS A 476 5.74 -17.12 -35.89
C HIS A 476 4.66 -16.03 -36.07
N PRO A 477 3.61 -16.26 -36.89
CA PRO A 477 2.59 -15.25 -37.20
C PRO A 477 1.45 -15.22 -36.18
N GLY A 478 1.16 -14.03 -35.63
CA GLY A 478 0.00 -13.83 -34.75
C GLY A 478 -1.38 -13.97 -35.44
N PRO A 479 -2.49 -13.85 -34.68
CA PRO A 479 -2.55 -13.42 -33.27
C PRO A 479 -1.86 -14.36 -32.27
N TYR A 480 -1.32 -13.76 -31.22
CA TYR A 480 -0.55 -14.42 -30.16
C TYR A 480 -1.39 -14.62 -28.89
N LEU A 481 -1.20 -15.74 -28.19
CA LEU A 481 -1.68 -15.93 -26.82
C LEU A 481 -0.49 -16.14 -25.88
N ILE A 482 -0.44 -15.42 -24.77
CA ILE A 482 0.47 -15.69 -23.67
C ILE A 482 -0.33 -16.19 -22.47
N HIS A 483 0.04 -17.33 -21.88
CA HIS A 483 -0.63 -17.84 -20.69
C HIS A 483 0.32 -18.53 -19.71
N CYS A 484 -0.16 -18.68 -18.48
CA CYS A 484 0.41 -19.57 -17.48
C CYS A 484 -0.74 -20.40 -16.90
N LYS A 485 -0.76 -20.70 -15.59
CA LYS A 485 -1.90 -21.39 -14.97
C LYS A 485 -3.14 -20.50 -14.88
N GLU A 486 -3.06 -19.39 -14.15
CA GLU A 486 -4.14 -18.40 -14.02
C GLU A 486 -4.10 -17.31 -15.09
N GLY A 487 -2.95 -17.06 -15.71
CA GLY A 487 -2.71 -15.86 -16.53
C GLY A 487 -2.44 -14.61 -15.70
N LYS A 488 -2.00 -14.77 -14.45
CA LYS A 488 -1.79 -13.72 -13.45
C LYS A 488 -0.35 -13.22 -13.40
N ASP A 489 0.56 -13.99 -12.79
CA ASP A 489 1.89 -13.50 -12.41
C ASP A 489 2.86 -13.51 -13.61
N ARG A 490 3.34 -14.70 -14.03
CA ARG A 490 4.24 -14.87 -15.20
C ARG A 490 3.70 -14.23 -16.48
N THR A 491 2.42 -14.47 -16.79
CA THR A 491 1.74 -13.85 -17.93
C THR A 491 1.58 -12.34 -17.73
N GLY A 492 1.28 -11.88 -16.52
CA GLY A 492 1.16 -10.45 -16.24
C GLY A 492 2.46 -9.70 -16.44
N PHE A 493 3.58 -10.28 -15.99
CA PHE A 493 4.90 -9.73 -16.24
C PHE A 493 5.24 -9.67 -17.74
N VAL A 494 5.11 -10.79 -18.47
CA VAL A 494 5.48 -10.84 -19.88
C VAL A 494 4.56 -9.96 -20.75
N CYS A 495 3.25 -9.92 -20.45
CA CYS A 495 2.34 -8.98 -21.12
C CYS A 495 2.72 -7.53 -20.81
N ALA A 496 2.89 -7.16 -19.54
CA ALA A 496 3.29 -5.80 -19.15
C ALA A 496 4.62 -5.37 -19.78
N LEU A 497 5.61 -6.27 -19.86
CA LEU A 497 6.88 -6.00 -20.54
C LEU A 497 6.68 -5.67 -22.03
N LEU A 498 5.81 -6.40 -22.73
CA LEU A 498 5.47 -6.12 -24.13
C LEU A 498 4.59 -4.86 -24.29
N GLU A 499 3.70 -4.58 -23.34
CA GLU A 499 2.90 -3.36 -23.30
C GLU A 499 3.81 -2.12 -23.13
N CYS A 500 4.72 -2.14 -22.15
CA CYS A 500 5.76 -1.14 -21.97
C CYS A 500 6.63 -0.98 -23.22
N LEU A 501 7.09 -2.08 -23.84
CA LEU A 501 7.88 -2.07 -25.08
C LEU A 501 7.18 -1.35 -26.24
N MET A 502 5.86 -1.44 -26.30
CA MET A 502 5.01 -0.81 -27.31
C MET A 502 4.60 0.63 -26.97
N GLY A 503 4.99 1.14 -25.81
CA GLY A 503 4.72 2.51 -25.35
C GLY A 503 3.41 2.68 -24.59
N ALA A 504 2.91 1.62 -23.94
CA ALA A 504 1.79 1.73 -23.01
C ALA A 504 2.18 2.56 -21.77
N SER A 505 1.23 3.35 -21.29
CA SER A 505 1.34 4.11 -20.04
C SER A 505 1.17 3.22 -18.80
N ALA A 506 1.63 3.70 -17.64
CA ALA A 506 1.48 2.98 -16.38
C ALA A 506 0.03 2.61 -16.07
N ASP A 507 -0.94 3.48 -16.35
CA ASP A 507 -2.37 3.21 -16.13
C ASP A 507 -2.93 2.16 -17.10
N GLU A 508 -2.44 2.07 -18.33
CA GLU A 508 -2.82 1.01 -19.26
C GLU A 508 -2.30 -0.36 -18.79
N VAL A 509 -1.02 -0.41 -18.38
CA VAL A 509 -0.37 -1.64 -17.88
C VAL A 509 -1.00 -2.12 -16.57
N ILE A 510 -1.19 -1.22 -15.61
CA ILE A 510 -1.90 -1.50 -14.35
C ILE A 510 -3.36 -1.90 -14.65
N GLY A 511 -4.00 -1.21 -15.59
CA GLY A 511 -5.35 -1.49 -16.07
C GLY A 511 -5.51 -2.93 -16.52
N ASP A 512 -4.71 -3.37 -17.51
CA ASP A 512 -4.77 -4.75 -18.00
C ASP A 512 -4.40 -5.77 -16.91
N TYR A 513 -3.30 -5.55 -16.18
CA TYR A 513 -2.84 -6.45 -15.12
C TYR A 513 -3.94 -6.74 -14.09
N MET A 514 -4.64 -5.69 -13.64
CA MET A 514 -5.67 -5.79 -12.62
C MET A 514 -6.97 -6.45 -13.09
N LEU A 515 -7.22 -6.58 -14.40
CA LEU A 515 -8.37 -7.35 -14.91
C LEU A 515 -8.33 -8.80 -14.45
N THR A 516 -7.14 -9.40 -14.29
CA THR A 516 -7.02 -10.77 -13.75
C THR A 516 -7.46 -10.85 -12.29
N TYR A 517 -7.14 -9.85 -11.47
CA TYR A 517 -7.57 -9.82 -10.07
C TYR A 517 -9.07 -9.58 -9.92
N ARG A 518 -9.67 -8.81 -10.84
CA ARG A 518 -11.12 -8.68 -10.95
C ARG A 518 -11.79 -10.01 -11.37
N ASN A 519 -11.25 -10.67 -12.39
CA ASN A 519 -11.85 -11.87 -13.01
C ASN A 519 -11.72 -13.16 -12.16
N PHE A 520 -10.73 -13.23 -11.26
CA PHE A 520 -10.61 -14.31 -10.28
C PHE A 520 -11.18 -13.93 -8.90
N TYR A 521 -10.76 -12.80 -8.35
CA TYR A 521 -10.95 -12.49 -6.92
C TYR A 521 -11.96 -11.35 -6.66
N GLY A 522 -12.62 -10.82 -7.70
CA GLY A 522 -13.60 -9.75 -7.55
C GLY A 522 -13.04 -8.41 -7.09
N VAL A 523 -11.71 -8.22 -7.13
CA VAL A 523 -11.05 -7.00 -6.65
C VAL A 523 -11.48 -5.79 -7.49
N GLN A 524 -11.99 -4.76 -6.83
CA GLN A 524 -12.47 -3.53 -7.47
C GLN A 524 -11.43 -2.40 -7.40
N PRO A 525 -11.31 -1.54 -8.43
CA PRO A 525 -10.53 -0.32 -8.39
C PRO A 525 -10.82 0.54 -7.16
N GLY A 526 -9.77 1.10 -6.54
CA GLY A 526 -9.88 1.94 -5.33
C GLY A 526 -10.14 1.17 -4.02
N SER A 527 -10.20 -0.16 -4.04
CA SER A 527 -10.15 -0.97 -2.82
C SER A 527 -8.73 -1.06 -2.25
N ALA A 528 -8.59 -1.26 -0.94
CA ALA A 528 -7.27 -1.44 -0.31
C ALA A 528 -6.50 -2.64 -0.89
N ALA A 529 -7.22 -3.70 -1.31
CA ALA A 529 -6.65 -4.85 -2.01
C ALA A 529 -6.15 -4.48 -3.41
N TYR A 530 -6.85 -3.61 -4.15
CA TYR A 530 -6.39 -3.14 -5.47
C TYR A 530 -5.07 -2.39 -5.36
N ASP A 531 -5.01 -1.37 -4.50
CA ASP A 531 -3.80 -0.57 -4.27
C ASP A 531 -2.61 -1.42 -3.76
N ALA A 532 -2.92 -2.43 -2.95
CA ALA A 532 -1.98 -3.44 -2.47
C ALA A 532 -1.37 -4.27 -3.60
N ILE A 533 -2.21 -4.83 -4.47
CA ILE A 533 -1.78 -5.64 -5.63
C ILE A 533 -0.97 -4.79 -6.60
N VAL A 534 -1.38 -3.55 -6.86
CA VAL A 534 -0.65 -2.66 -7.78
C VAL A 534 0.77 -2.42 -7.27
N ARG A 535 0.94 -2.09 -5.98
CA ARG A 535 2.27 -1.88 -5.37
C ARG A 535 3.09 -3.16 -5.26
N GLY A 536 2.53 -4.21 -4.67
CA GLY A 536 3.25 -5.45 -4.34
C GLY A 536 3.35 -6.46 -5.49
N GLY A 537 2.58 -6.27 -6.55
CA GLY A 537 2.59 -7.09 -7.77
C GLY A 537 3.29 -6.34 -8.90
N ILE A 538 2.51 -5.71 -9.79
CA ILE A 538 3.07 -5.19 -11.05
C ILE A 538 4.10 -4.07 -10.85
N THR A 539 3.92 -3.18 -9.88
CA THR A 539 4.95 -2.15 -9.58
C THR A 539 6.24 -2.84 -9.15
N ALA A 540 6.21 -3.66 -8.09
CA ALA A 540 7.39 -4.39 -7.62
C ALA A 540 8.11 -5.22 -8.71
N MET A 541 7.37 -5.86 -9.63
CA MET A 541 7.97 -6.62 -10.73
C MET A 541 8.65 -5.73 -11.79
N LEU A 542 8.16 -4.50 -12.01
CA LEU A 542 8.74 -3.53 -12.95
C LEU A 542 9.84 -2.65 -12.27
N SER A 543 9.79 -2.49 -10.94
CA SER A 543 10.77 -1.75 -10.12
C SER A 543 12.14 -2.42 -9.98
N ALA A 544 12.43 -3.48 -10.73
CA ALA A 544 13.74 -4.14 -10.78
C ALA A 544 14.85 -3.31 -11.49
N HIS A 545 14.55 -2.06 -11.88
CA HIS A 545 15.49 -1.12 -12.49
C HIS A 545 15.60 0.13 -11.61
N PRO A 546 16.80 0.73 -11.43
CA PRO A 546 17.03 1.82 -10.46
C PRO A 546 16.34 3.16 -10.78
N GLU A 547 15.49 3.22 -11.80
CA GLU A 547 14.72 4.41 -12.19
C GLU A 547 13.19 4.16 -12.21
N THR A 548 12.72 2.96 -11.83
CA THR A 548 11.30 2.57 -11.84
C THR A 548 10.66 2.51 -10.43
N ASP A 549 11.16 3.29 -9.47
CA ASP A 549 10.52 3.50 -8.15
C ASP A 549 9.14 4.16 -8.25
N ASP A 550 8.88 4.89 -9.35
CA ASP A 550 7.56 5.40 -9.72
C ASP A 550 7.29 5.14 -11.21
N LEU A 551 6.36 4.23 -11.51
CA LEU A 551 5.97 3.89 -12.89
C LEU A 551 5.41 5.07 -13.68
N TYR A 552 4.89 6.11 -13.01
CA TYR A 552 4.20 7.23 -13.66
C TYR A 552 5.15 8.29 -14.19
N SER A 553 6.40 8.30 -13.72
CA SER A 553 7.45 9.20 -14.19
C SER A 553 8.62 8.49 -14.90
N ALA A 554 8.65 7.16 -14.91
CA ALA A 554 9.67 6.36 -15.57
C ALA A 554 9.49 6.22 -17.09
N ASP A 555 10.60 6.09 -17.83
CA ASP A 555 10.58 5.65 -19.24
C ASP A 555 10.38 4.14 -19.33
N LEU A 556 9.11 3.71 -19.31
CA LEU A 556 8.73 2.30 -19.38
C LEU A 556 9.17 1.63 -20.70
N ALA A 557 9.25 2.37 -21.80
CA ALA A 557 9.65 1.84 -23.11
C ALA A 557 11.17 1.60 -23.18
N GLY A 558 11.97 2.56 -22.70
CA GLY A 558 13.41 2.41 -22.53
C GLY A 558 13.75 1.28 -21.55
N TRP A 559 13.05 1.24 -20.41
CA TRP A 559 13.15 0.15 -19.43
C TRP A 559 12.92 -1.23 -20.07
N ALA A 560 11.87 -1.37 -20.87
CA ALA A 560 11.54 -2.65 -21.52
C ALA A 560 12.63 -3.08 -22.53
N GLU A 561 13.17 -2.15 -23.32
CA GLU A 561 14.30 -2.46 -24.21
C GLU A 561 15.54 -2.92 -23.43
N ASP A 562 15.91 -2.23 -22.37
CA ASP A 562 17.11 -2.56 -21.59
C ASP A 562 16.93 -3.84 -20.77
N TYR A 563 15.74 -4.12 -20.25
CA TYR A 563 15.41 -5.42 -19.66
C TYR A 563 15.56 -6.55 -20.68
N LEU A 564 15.01 -6.40 -21.89
CA LEU A 564 15.11 -7.40 -22.97
C LEU A 564 16.57 -7.63 -23.42
N ARG A 565 17.36 -6.56 -23.59
CA ARG A 565 18.81 -6.67 -23.84
C ARG A 565 19.53 -7.40 -22.71
N SER A 566 19.19 -7.10 -21.44
CA SER A 566 19.77 -7.79 -20.27
C SER A 566 19.40 -9.28 -20.23
N ALA A 567 18.24 -9.65 -20.79
CA ALA A 567 17.81 -11.03 -20.93
C ALA A 567 18.45 -11.77 -22.12
N GLY A 568 19.25 -11.08 -22.94
CA GLY A 568 19.91 -11.65 -24.11
C GLY A 568 19.06 -11.66 -25.39
N VAL A 569 17.93 -10.94 -25.41
CA VAL A 569 17.08 -10.84 -26.61
C VAL A 569 17.80 -10.00 -27.68
N PRO A 570 17.98 -10.50 -28.92
CA PRO A 570 18.61 -9.73 -29.99
C PRO A 570 17.80 -8.48 -30.39
N ASP A 571 18.48 -7.39 -30.74
CA ASP A 571 17.81 -6.15 -31.19
C ASP A 571 16.92 -6.39 -32.43
N GLU A 572 17.29 -7.33 -33.33
CA GLU A 572 16.44 -7.74 -34.45
C GLU A 572 15.14 -8.43 -34.01
N THR A 573 15.18 -9.19 -32.92
CA THR A 573 14.02 -9.83 -32.31
C THR A 573 13.10 -8.77 -31.68
N VAL A 574 13.67 -7.81 -30.95
CA VAL A 574 12.93 -6.66 -30.39
C VAL A 574 12.24 -5.86 -31.50
N ALA A 575 12.94 -5.56 -32.60
CA ALA A 575 12.36 -4.86 -33.74
C ALA A 575 11.25 -5.66 -34.45
N ALA A 576 11.43 -6.98 -34.60
CA ALA A 576 10.43 -7.86 -35.18
C ALA A 576 9.17 -7.98 -34.31
N LEU A 577 9.32 -8.03 -32.98
CA LEU A 577 8.19 -8.01 -32.04
C LEU A 577 7.41 -6.70 -32.16
N LYS A 578 8.09 -5.54 -32.15
CA LYS A 578 7.45 -4.23 -32.31
C LYS A 578 6.63 -4.15 -33.61
N LEU A 579 7.19 -4.61 -34.73
CA LEU A 579 6.49 -4.65 -36.01
C LEU A 579 5.24 -5.54 -35.93
N ARG A 580 5.39 -6.79 -35.48
CA ARG A 580 4.30 -7.78 -35.40
C ARG A 580 3.17 -7.35 -34.48
N LEU A 581 3.50 -6.81 -33.30
CA LEU A 581 2.52 -6.33 -32.32
C LEU A 581 1.76 -5.09 -32.83
N SER A 582 2.41 -4.22 -33.61
CA SER A 582 1.74 -3.07 -34.25
C SER A 582 0.81 -3.45 -35.42
N GLY A 583 0.83 -4.71 -35.86
CA GLY A 583 -0.01 -5.21 -36.97
C GLY A 583 0.40 -4.71 -38.36
N ALA A 584 1.65 -4.28 -38.53
CA ALA A 584 2.22 -3.72 -39.75
C ALA A 584 2.92 -4.75 -40.66
#